data_AF-A0A5J6Q827-F1
#
_entry.id   AF-A0A5J6Q827-F1
#
_cell.length_a   1.000
_cell.length_b   1.000
_cell.length_c   1.000
_cell.angle_alpha   90.00
_cell.angle_beta   90.00
_cell.angle_gamma   90.00
#
_symmetry.space_group_name_H-M   'P 1'
#
loop_
_entity.id
_entity.type
_entity.pdbx_description
1 polymer ?
#
loop_
_entity_poly.entity_id
_entity_poly.type
_entity_poly.pdbx_seq_one_letter_code
_entity_poly.pdbx_strand_id
1 'polypeptide(L)'
;MLARGVPVLGSQGELSRILGVHIDITERKRAELRLQQTATVFANTIEGALITDLEGTILDVNPAFETITGYTRLEVLGKNPRLLQSGRHDRGFYRQLWKGLLKTGRWS
;
A
#
# COMPACT_ATOMS: atom_id res chain seq x y z
N MET A 1 1.87 22.64 7.38
CA MET A 1 1.95 23.44 8.63
C MET A 1 0.71 23.18 9.46
N LEU A 2 0.88 22.76 10.72
CA LEU A 2 -0.20 22.71 11.70
C LEU A 2 0.03 23.84 12.68
N ALA A 3 -0.98 24.68 12.91
CA ALA A 3 -0.91 25.77 13.86
C ALA A 3 -2.04 25.61 14.88
N ARG A 4 -1.70 25.77 16.16
CA ARG A 4 -2.69 25.86 17.24
C ARG A 4 -2.36 27.09 18.06
N GLY A 5 -3.37 27.93 18.29
CA GLY A 5 -3.23 29.15 19.09
C GLY A 5 -4.25 29.19 20.21
N VAL A 6 -3.87 29.81 21.32
CA VAL A 6 -4.76 30.16 22.43
C VAL A 6 -4.70 31.67 22.64
N PRO A 7 -5.87 32.34 22.76
CA PRO A 7 -5.90 33.75 23.08
C PRO A 7 -5.51 33.96 24.55
N VAL A 8 -4.69 34.97 24.80
CA VAL A 8 -4.43 35.51 26.12
C VAL A 8 -5.28 36.76 26.27
N LEU A 9 -6.23 36.70 27.18
CA LEU A 9 -7.10 37.82 27.50
C LEU A 9 -6.43 38.73 28.55
N GLY A 10 -6.66 40.02 28.44
CA GLY A 10 -6.27 41.00 29.44
C GLY A 10 -7.28 41.09 30.58
N SER A 11 -7.04 42.01 31.51
CA SER A 11 -7.80 42.12 32.77
C SER A 11 -9.27 42.51 32.60
N GLN A 12 -9.66 43.05 31.45
CA GLN A 12 -11.04 43.42 31.13
C GLN A 12 -11.69 42.45 30.11
N GLY A 13 -11.08 41.29 29.87
CA GLY A 13 -11.55 40.29 28.90
C GLY A 13 -11.23 40.62 27.44
N GLU A 14 -10.47 41.67 27.20
CA GLU A 14 -9.99 42.09 25.89
C GLU A 14 -8.90 41.15 25.36
N LEU A 15 -8.86 40.90 24.06
CA LEU A 15 -7.80 40.10 23.45
C LEU A 15 -6.46 40.85 23.56
N SER A 16 -5.54 40.34 24.36
CA SER A 16 -4.23 40.97 24.57
C SER A 16 -3.18 40.40 23.61
N ARG A 17 -3.06 39.07 23.53
CA ARG A 17 -2.08 38.37 22.68
C ARG A 17 -2.62 37.03 22.21
N ILE A 18 -1.97 36.44 21.22
CA ILE A 18 -2.17 35.03 20.85
C ILE A 18 -0.84 34.30 21.05
N LEU A 19 -0.87 33.25 21.85
CA LEU A 19 0.23 32.29 21.97
C LEU A 19 -0.06 31.13 21.02
N GLY A 20 0.86 30.85 20.12
CA GLY A 20 0.71 29.79 19.14
C GLY A 20 1.95 28.92 19.03
N VAL A 21 1.73 27.65 18.69
CA VAL A 21 2.79 26.75 18.26
C VAL A 21 2.61 26.43 16.78
N HIS A 22 3.71 26.41 16.05
CA HIS A 22 3.77 26.02 14.66
C HIS A 22 4.62 24.77 14.56
N ILE A 23 4.01 23.69 14.05
CA ILE A 23 4.72 22.46 13.76
C ILE A 23 4.77 22.33 12.24
N ASP A 24 5.98 22.26 11.70
CA ASP A 24 6.15 21.87 10.32
C ASP A 24 5.82 20.38 10.18
N ILE A 25 4.80 20.10 9.36
CA ILE A 25 4.31 18.75 9.06
C ILE A 25 4.41 18.46 7.57
N THR A 26 5.17 19.25 6.82
CA THR A 26 5.24 19.18 5.36
C THR A 26 5.69 17.80 4.90
N GLU A 27 6.77 17.28 5.47
CA GLU A 27 7.27 15.94 5.11
C GLU A 27 6.29 14.82 5.47
N ARG A 28 5.66 14.89 6.65
CA ARG A 28 4.62 13.94 7.05
C ARG A 28 3.46 13.92 6.06
N LYS A 29 2.98 15.09 5.64
CA LYS A 29 1.89 15.23 4.67
C LYS A 29 2.29 14.74 3.27
N ARG A 30 3.54 14.96 2.85
CA ARG A 30 4.07 14.42 1.59
C ARG A 30 4.18 12.90 1.60
N ALA A 31 4.54 12.30 2.74
CA ALA A 31 4.57 10.86 2.88
C ALA A 31 3.15 10.25 2.86
N GLU A 32 2.20 10.85 3.59
CA GLU A 32 0.78 10.45 3.56
C GLU A 32 0.21 10.49 2.14
N LEU A 33 0.45 11.58 1.40
CA LEU A 33 -0.04 11.73 0.03
C LEU A 33 0.57 10.68 -0.91
N ARG A 34 1.88 10.42 -0.80
CA ARG A 34 2.54 9.39 -1.61
C ARG A 34 1.96 8.00 -1.35
N LEU A 35 1.74 7.65 -0.08
CA LEU A 35 1.11 6.38 0.28
C LEU A 35 -0.30 6.26 -0.32
N GLN A 36 -1.10 7.34 -0.23
CA GLN A 36 -2.43 7.37 -0.84
C GLN A 36 -2.38 7.18 -2.36
N GLN A 37 -1.48 7.88 -3.04
CA GLN A 37 -1.32 7.75 -4.50
C GLN A 37 -0.95 6.32 -4.90
N THR A 38 0.02 5.69 -4.20
CA THR A 38 0.40 4.30 -4.46
C THR A 38 -0.77 3.34 -4.22
N ALA A 39 -1.53 3.52 -3.13
CA ALA A 39 -2.71 2.71 -2.85
C ALA A 39 -3.80 2.88 -3.92
N THR A 40 -4.02 4.11 -4.39
CA THR A 40 -4.96 4.38 -5.48
C THR A 40 -4.55 3.70 -6.77
N VAL A 41 -3.26 3.75 -7.14
CA VAL A 41 -2.75 3.05 -8.33
C VAL A 41 -3.01 1.55 -8.19
N PHE A 42 -2.56 0.93 -7.11
CA PHE A 42 -2.76 -0.51 -6.87
C PHE A 42 -4.24 -0.91 -6.99
N ALA A 43 -5.15 -0.14 -6.37
CA ALA A 43 -6.58 -0.42 -6.36
C ALA A 43 -7.28 -0.23 -7.73
N ASN A 44 -6.75 0.60 -8.62
CA ASN A 44 -7.40 0.98 -9.89
C ASN A 44 -6.67 0.45 -11.14
N THR A 45 -5.53 -0.22 -10.98
CA THR A 45 -4.82 -0.89 -12.10
C THR A 45 -5.69 -2.00 -12.69
N ILE A 46 -5.73 -2.09 -14.03
CA ILE A 46 -6.55 -3.06 -14.78
C ILE A 46 -5.86 -4.43 -14.84
N GLU A 47 -4.53 -4.46 -14.77
CA GLU A 47 -3.77 -5.69 -14.58
C GLU A 47 -4.00 -6.27 -13.17
N GLY A 48 -4.19 -7.58 -13.10
CA GLY A 48 -4.27 -8.29 -11.84
C GLY A 48 -2.94 -8.23 -11.09
N ALA A 49 -2.96 -7.74 -9.86
CA ALA A 49 -1.80 -7.62 -8.99
C ALA A 49 -2.05 -8.33 -7.66
N LEU A 50 -1.00 -8.98 -7.16
CA LEU A 50 -0.96 -9.61 -5.85
C LEU A 50 0.37 -9.29 -5.18
N ILE A 51 0.35 -9.23 -3.85
CA ILE A 51 1.53 -9.00 -3.01
C ILE A 51 1.74 -10.25 -2.16
N THR A 52 2.96 -10.76 -2.08
CA THR A 52 3.31 -11.88 -1.20
C THR A 52 4.44 -11.52 -0.23
N ASP A 53 4.56 -12.29 0.85
CA ASP A 53 5.82 -12.38 1.60
C ASP A 53 6.88 -13.18 0.82
N LEU A 54 8.03 -13.44 1.46
CA LEU A 54 9.16 -14.15 0.85
C LEU A 54 8.90 -15.66 0.72
N GLU A 55 8.01 -16.20 1.55
CA GLU A 55 7.55 -17.58 1.55
C GLU A 55 6.46 -17.84 0.49
N GLY A 56 5.96 -16.76 -0.14
CA GLY A 56 4.94 -16.80 -1.17
C GLY A 56 3.52 -16.86 -0.61
N THR A 57 3.30 -16.39 0.61
CA THR A 57 1.97 -16.19 1.21
C THR A 57 1.38 -14.89 0.67
N ILE A 58 0.15 -14.94 0.15
CA ILE A 58 -0.56 -13.75 -0.35
C ILE A 58 -0.92 -12.84 0.82
N LEU A 59 -0.38 -11.63 0.78
CA LEU A 59 -0.66 -10.55 1.73
C LEU A 59 -1.78 -9.64 1.25
N ASP A 60 -1.89 -9.43 -0.07
CA ASP A 60 -2.96 -8.63 -0.65
C ASP A 60 -3.18 -8.91 -2.14
N VAL A 61 -4.35 -8.55 -2.65
CA VAL A 61 -4.70 -8.56 -4.09
C VAL A 61 -5.49 -7.31 -4.46
N ASN A 62 -5.38 -6.85 -5.70
CA ASN A 62 -6.17 -5.73 -6.19
C ASN A 62 -7.55 -6.18 -6.75
N PRO A 63 -8.51 -5.27 -6.96
CA PRO A 63 -9.83 -5.61 -7.53
C PRO A 63 -9.77 -6.27 -8.92
N ALA A 64 -8.80 -5.87 -9.75
CA ALA A 64 -8.61 -6.50 -11.06
C ALA A 64 -8.23 -7.97 -10.95
N PHE A 65 -7.42 -8.36 -9.96
CA PHE A 65 -7.11 -9.76 -9.69
C PHE A 65 -8.38 -10.57 -9.45
N GLU A 66 -9.32 -10.05 -8.65
CA GLU A 66 -10.58 -10.75 -8.38
C GLU A 66 -11.41 -10.89 -9.65
N THR A 67 -11.48 -9.83 -10.46
CA THR A 67 -12.24 -9.81 -11.71
C THR A 67 -11.67 -10.80 -12.74
N ILE A 68 -10.34 -10.86 -12.86
CA ILE A 68 -9.66 -11.71 -13.85
C ILE A 68 -9.68 -13.19 -13.44
N THR A 69 -9.45 -13.47 -12.15
CA THR A 69 -9.29 -14.84 -11.66
C THR A 69 -10.57 -15.47 -11.14
N GLY A 70 -11.57 -14.65 -10.76
CA GLY A 70 -12.81 -15.09 -10.13
C GLY A 70 -12.69 -15.35 -8.63
N TYR A 71 -11.49 -15.27 -8.05
CA TYR A 71 -11.29 -15.41 -6.60
C TYR A 71 -11.46 -14.08 -5.89
N THR A 72 -12.20 -14.07 -4.79
CA THR A 72 -12.25 -12.90 -3.91
C THR A 72 -10.97 -12.77 -3.09
N ARG A 73 -10.64 -11.54 -2.66
CA ARG A 73 -9.53 -11.28 -1.75
C ARG A 73 -9.59 -12.16 -0.50
N LEU A 74 -10.77 -12.30 0.11
CA LEU A 74 -10.96 -13.11 1.31
C LEU A 74 -10.59 -14.59 1.10
N GLU A 75 -10.83 -15.11 -0.10
CA GLU A 75 -10.52 -16.50 -0.42
C GLU A 75 -9.03 -16.74 -0.63
N VAL A 76 -8.24 -15.72 -0.96
CA VAL A 76 -6.83 -15.88 -1.35
C VAL A 76 -5.84 -15.38 -0.31
N LEU A 77 -6.25 -14.48 0.60
CA LEU A 77 -5.39 -14.02 1.69
C LEU A 77 -4.85 -15.20 2.51
N GLY A 78 -3.55 -15.18 2.81
CA GLY A 78 -2.88 -16.25 3.56
C GLY A 78 -2.59 -17.52 2.75
N LYS A 79 -3.01 -17.59 1.47
CA LYS A 79 -2.75 -18.75 0.61
C LYS A 79 -1.54 -18.54 -0.28
N ASN A 80 -1.07 -19.61 -0.90
CA ASN A 80 0.04 -19.56 -1.85
C ASN A 80 -0.50 -19.39 -3.30
N PRO A 81 0.06 -18.51 -4.15
CA PRO A 81 -0.37 -18.28 -5.53
C PRO A 81 -0.40 -19.52 -6.42
N ARG A 82 0.18 -20.64 -5.98
CA ARG A 82 0.03 -21.96 -6.62
C ARG A 82 -1.44 -22.36 -6.85
N LEU A 83 -2.39 -21.79 -6.11
CA LEU A 83 -3.83 -21.99 -6.37
C LEU A 83 -4.28 -21.56 -7.78
N LEU A 84 -3.50 -20.70 -8.44
CA LEU A 84 -3.75 -20.24 -9.82
C LEU A 84 -3.11 -21.15 -10.88
N GLN A 85 -2.41 -22.22 -10.49
CA GLN A 85 -1.72 -23.09 -11.44
C GLN A 85 -2.71 -23.84 -12.33
N SER A 86 -2.68 -23.54 -13.62
CA SER A 86 -3.50 -24.21 -14.65
C SER A 86 -3.00 -25.60 -15.06
N GLY A 87 -1.85 -26.04 -14.52
CA GLY A 87 -1.20 -27.29 -14.90
C GLY A 87 -0.49 -27.26 -16.26
N ARG A 88 -0.51 -26.14 -16.98
CA ARG A 88 0.12 -26.00 -18.32
C ARG A 88 1.65 -25.92 -18.30
N HIS A 89 2.24 -25.55 -17.16
CA HIS A 89 3.68 -25.40 -17.01
C HIS A 89 4.24 -26.46 -16.07
N ASP A 90 5.46 -26.92 -16.36
CA ASP A 90 6.14 -27.96 -15.61
C ASP A 90 6.88 -27.42 -14.38
N ARG A 91 7.43 -28.32 -13.56
CA ARG A 91 8.21 -27.92 -12.38
C ARG A 91 9.51 -27.20 -12.75
N GLY A 92 10.08 -27.49 -13.92
CA GLY A 92 11.28 -26.82 -14.43
C GLY A 92 11.05 -25.34 -14.68
N PHE A 93 9.92 -25.00 -15.29
CA PHE A 93 9.48 -23.63 -15.52
C PHE A 93 9.39 -22.82 -14.21
N TYR A 94 8.64 -23.32 -13.21
CA TYR A 94 8.50 -22.60 -11.94
C TYR A 94 9.82 -22.45 -11.19
N ARG A 95 10.73 -23.44 -11.29
CA ARG A 95 12.07 -23.33 -10.70
C ARG A 95 12.89 -22.20 -11.33
N GLN A 96 12.79 -22.02 -12.64
CA GLN A 96 13.46 -20.93 -13.34
C GLN A 96 12.86 -19.57 -12.99
N LEU A 97 11.53 -19.49 -12.91
CA LEU A 97 10.81 -18.28 -12.49
C LEU A 97 11.28 -17.82 -11.10
N TRP A 98 11.25 -18.71 -10.10
CA TRP A 98 11.68 -18.38 -8.74
C TRP A 98 13.16 -18.04 -8.66
N LYS A 99 14.02 -18.75 -9.40
CA LYS A 99 15.45 -18.45 -9.45
C LYS A 99 15.71 -17.05 -10.02
N GLY A 100 14.97 -16.64 -11.04
CA GLY A 100 15.04 -15.28 -11.60
C GLY A 100 14.59 -14.25 -10.57
N LEU A 101 13.39 -14.43 -10.02
CA LEU A 101 12.76 -13.50 -9.09
C LEU A 101 13.62 -13.26 -7.83
N LEU A 102 14.21 -14.31 -7.25
CA LEU A 102 15.11 -14.19 -6.09
C LEU A 102 16.46 -13.53 -6.42
N LYS A 103 16.91 -13.57 -7.67
CA LYS A 103 18.20 -13.01 -8.08
C LYS A 103 18.11 -11.54 -8.50
N THR A 104 17.05 -11.17 -9.21
CA THR A 104 16.91 -9.85 -9.87
C THR A 104 15.73 -9.04 -9.33
N GLY A 105 14.86 -9.65 -8.51
CA GLY A 105 13.61 -9.05 -8.05
C GLY A 105 12.52 -8.97 -9.13
N ARG A 106 12.77 -9.49 -10.34
CA ARG A 106 11.85 -9.43 -11.49
C ARG A 106 12.02 -10.66 -12.38
N TRP A 107 10.92 -11.11 -12.98
CA TRP A 107 10.93 -12.16 -14.00
C TRP A 107 10.25 -11.62 -15.27
N SER A 108 10.90 -11.79 -16.42
CA SER A 108 10.48 -11.30 -17.74
C SER A 108 11.02 -12.22 -18.82
#